data_AF-A0AB33F489-F1
#
_entry.id   AF-A0AB33F489-F1
#
_cell.length_a   1.000
_cell.length_b   1.000
_cell.length_c   1.000
_cell.angle_alpha   90.00
_cell.angle_beta   90.00
_cell.angle_gamma   90.00
#
_symmetry.space_group_name_H-M   'P 1'
#
loop_
_entity.id
_entity.type
_entity.pdbx_description
1 polymer ?
#
loop_
_entity_poly.entity_id
_entity_poly.type
_entity_poly.pdbx_seq_one_letter_code
_entity_poly.pdbx_strand_id
1 'polypeptide(L)'
;MSPEVAATWQAWSAVVQAGGSIAAIAFAIWIANRQHEQNIELVRDERRRTEEQDRRRDEAIREMARDAIDIVTEALEAAHRDHGRAKALAYEGAEASKIDVAADIMAASFRGLESAAGIVIWQFDELKVVYQTAGATPAIFHFHTSASLADIKQVANRVTRMLENHNYAYIQFELEPIIQELYGFQASITEHFKQL
;
A
#
# COMPACT_ATOMS: atom_id res chain seq x y z
N MET A 1 -8.88 -9.80 -88.50
CA MET A 1 -9.45 -8.97 -87.42
C MET A 1 -9.38 -7.53 -87.89
N SER A 2 -10.50 -6.78 -87.94
CA SER A 2 -10.46 -5.38 -88.39
C SER A 2 -9.84 -4.48 -87.31
N PRO A 3 -9.16 -3.38 -87.68
CA PRO A 3 -8.53 -2.44 -86.73
C PRO A 3 -9.50 -1.90 -85.67
N GLU A 4 -10.77 -1.72 -86.05
CA GLU A 4 -11.85 -1.26 -85.16
C GLU A 4 -12.16 -2.28 -84.05
N VAL A 5 -12.16 -3.58 -84.37
CA VAL A 5 -12.39 -4.65 -83.38
C VAL A 5 -11.22 -4.75 -82.40
N ALA A 6 -9.98 -4.51 -82.85
CA ALA A 6 -8.80 -4.51 -81.98
C ALA A 6 -8.78 -3.31 -81.02
N ALA A 7 -9.11 -2.12 -81.51
CA ALA A 7 -9.21 -0.90 -80.69
C ALA A 7 -10.31 -1.00 -79.63
N THR A 8 -11.46 -1.59 -79.99
CA THR A 8 -12.58 -1.79 -79.06
C THR A 8 -12.20 -2.80 -77.96
N TRP A 9 -11.48 -3.87 -78.30
CA TRP A 9 -11.02 -4.86 -77.33
C TRP A 9 -9.96 -4.33 -76.37
N GLN A 10 -9.02 -3.50 -76.87
CA GLN A 10 -8.06 -2.80 -76.03
C GLN A 10 -8.75 -1.80 -75.08
N ALA A 11 -9.77 -1.06 -75.55
CA ALA A 11 -10.56 -0.17 -74.71
C ALA A 11 -11.31 -0.93 -73.60
N TRP A 12 -11.92 -2.07 -73.90
CA TRP A 12 -12.56 -2.93 -72.89
C TRP A 12 -11.55 -3.51 -71.89
N SER A 13 -10.37 -3.96 -72.34
CA SER A 13 -9.33 -4.42 -71.42
C SER A 13 -8.83 -3.32 -70.48
N ALA A 14 -8.71 -2.09 -70.97
CA ALA A 14 -8.33 -0.94 -70.15
C ALA A 14 -9.42 -0.58 -69.13
N VAL A 15 -10.70 -0.66 -69.50
CA VAL A 15 -11.84 -0.46 -68.58
C VAL A 15 -11.90 -1.54 -67.51
N VAL A 16 -11.68 -2.81 -67.87
CA VAL A 16 -11.65 -3.93 -66.91
C VAL A 16 -10.45 -3.80 -65.97
N GLN A 17 -9.29 -3.39 -66.47
CA GLN A 17 -8.08 -3.20 -65.67
C GLN A 17 -8.23 -1.99 -64.72
N ALA A 18 -8.81 -0.88 -65.20
CA ALA A 18 -9.15 0.28 -64.39
C ALA A 18 -10.20 -0.05 -63.32
N GLY A 19 -11.26 -0.77 -63.69
CA GLY A 19 -12.28 -1.26 -62.75
C GLY A 19 -11.71 -2.20 -61.68
N GLY A 20 -10.81 -3.11 -62.08
CA GLY A 20 -10.08 -3.98 -61.18
C GLY A 20 -9.18 -3.21 -60.20
N SER A 21 -8.49 -2.15 -60.67
CA SER A 21 -7.68 -1.29 -59.79
C SER A 21 -8.51 -0.48 -58.79
N ILE A 22 -9.68 0.04 -59.19
CA ILE A 22 -10.57 0.78 -58.28
C ILE A 22 -11.15 -0.17 -57.22
N ALA A 23 -11.58 -1.37 -57.62
CA ALA A 23 -12.07 -2.39 -56.69
C ALA A 23 -10.99 -2.84 -55.71
N ALA A 24 -9.75 -3.03 -56.17
CA ALA A 24 -8.62 -3.38 -55.32
C ALA A 24 -8.29 -2.27 -54.30
N ILE A 25 -8.32 -1.00 -54.71
CA ILE A 25 -8.12 0.15 -53.82
C ILE A 25 -9.24 0.23 -52.77
N ALA A 26 -10.51 0.09 -53.18
CA ALA A 26 -11.64 0.10 -52.27
C ALA A 26 -11.56 -1.05 -51.24
N PHE A 27 -11.16 -2.24 -51.68
CA PHE A 27 -10.96 -3.40 -50.80
C PHE A 27 -9.79 -3.20 -49.84
N ALA A 28 -8.68 -2.61 -50.29
CA ALA A 28 -7.54 -2.28 -49.44
C ALA A 28 -7.90 -1.24 -48.38
N ILE A 29 -8.68 -0.20 -48.73
CA ILE A 29 -9.20 0.80 -47.78
C ILE A 29 -10.11 0.13 -46.74
N TRP A 30 -10.99 -0.79 -47.18
CA TRP A 30 -11.86 -1.53 -46.27
C TRP A 30 -11.07 -2.41 -45.28
N ILE A 31 -10.06 -3.14 -45.75
CA ILE A 31 -9.16 -3.91 -44.88
C ILE A 31 -8.41 -3.00 -43.90
N ALA A 32 -7.86 -1.88 -44.37
CA ALA A 32 -7.12 -0.94 -43.54
C ALA A 32 -8.00 -0.33 -42.44
N ASN A 33 -9.24 0.07 -42.77
CA ASN A 33 -10.19 0.56 -41.78
C ASN A 33 -10.55 -0.53 -40.75
N ARG A 34 -10.78 -1.76 -41.20
CA ARG A 34 -11.06 -2.88 -40.31
C ARG A 34 -9.88 -3.19 -39.37
N GLN A 35 -8.65 -3.17 -39.87
CA GLN A 35 -7.44 -3.33 -39.04
C GLN A 35 -7.26 -2.17 -38.06
N HIS A 36 -7.58 -0.94 -38.47
CA HIS A 36 -7.53 0.23 -37.59
C HIS A 36 -8.55 0.13 -36.44
N GLU A 37 -9.78 -0.29 -36.72
CA GLU A 37 -10.81 -0.54 -35.70
C GLU A 37 -10.38 -1.64 -34.73
N GLN A 38 -9.85 -2.76 -35.23
CA GLN A 38 -9.32 -3.84 -34.39
C GLN A 38 -8.16 -3.38 -33.50
N ASN A 39 -7.24 -2.56 -34.03
CA ASN A 39 -6.15 -2.02 -33.24
C ASN A 39 -6.64 -1.05 -32.15
N ILE A 40 -7.66 -0.22 -32.43
CA ILE A 40 -8.28 0.64 -31.42
C ILE A 40 -8.95 -0.19 -30.33
N GLU A 41 -9.65 -1.26 -30.70
CA GLU A 41 -10.32 -2.17 -29.76
C GLU A 41 -9.30 -2.89 -28.87
N LEU A 42 -8.21 -3.41 -29.44
CA LEU A 42 -7.11 -4.04 -28.69
C LEU A 42 -6.47 -3.07 -27.69
N VAL A 43 -6.16 -1.84 -28.11
CA VAL A 43 -5.59 -0.82 -27.20
C VAL A 43 -6.56 -0.46 -26.08
N ARG A 44 -7.87 -0.39 -26.36
CA ARG A 44 -8.89 -0.12 -25.32
C ARG A 44 -8.99 -1.27 -24.32
N ASP A 45 -8.96 -2.51 -24.81
CA ASP A 45 -9.02 -3.69 -23.96
C ASP A 45 -7.75 -3.85 -23.11
N GLU A 46 -6.57 -3.59 -23.69
CA GLU A 46 -5.31 -3.57 -22.94
C GLU A 46 -5.32 -2.49 -21.86
N ARG A 47 -5.79 -1.27 -22.16
CA ARG A 47 -5.93 -0.21 -21.15
C ARG A 47 -6.85 -0.64 -20.00
N ARG A 48 -8.01 -1.21 -20.31
CA ARG A 48 -8.94 -1.72 -19.29
C ARG A 48 -8.33 -2.82 -18.43
N ARG A 49 -7.60 -3.75 -19.03
CA ARG A 49 -6.91 -4.82 -18.28
C ARG A 49 -5.85 -4.25 -17.34
N THR A 50 -5.05 -3.30 -17.83
CA THR A 50 -4.04 -2.62 -17.01
C THR A 50 -4.67 -1.83 -15.87
N GLU A 51 -5.73 -1.06 -16.14
CA GLU A 51 -6.47 -0.30 -15.12
C GLU A 51 -7.06 -1.22 -14.04
N GLU A 52 -7.62 -2.38 -14.44
CA GLU A 52 -8.17 -3.34 -13.48
C GLU A 52 -7.07 -4.04 -12.68
N GLN A 53 -5.93 -4.33 -13.30
CA GLN A 53 -4.77 -4.90 -12.61
C GLN A 53 -4.15 -3.91 -11.62
N ASP A 54 -4.02 -2.64 -12.00
CA ASP A 54 -3.54 -1.57 -11.12
C ASP A 54 -4.50 -1.39 -9.94
N ARG A 55 -5.82 -1.37 -10.17
CA ARG A 55 -6.81 -1.28 -9.09
C ARG A 55 -6.69 -2.44 -8.10
N ARG A 56 -6.55 -3.69 -8.59
CA ARG A 56 -6.37 -4.87 -7.71
C ARG A 56 -5.06 -4.80 -6.92
N ARG A 57 -3.99 -4.30 -7.54
CA ARG A 57 -2.70 -4.10 -6.85
C ARG A 57 -2.84 -3.07 -5.73
N ASP A 58 -3.48 -1.95 -6.01
CA ASP A 58 -3.65 -0.87 -5.04
C ASP A 58 -4.57 -1.31 -3.87
N GLU A 59 -5.63 -2.06 -4.17
CA GLU A 59 -6.49 -2.70 -3.15
C GLU A 59 -5.68 -3.65 -2.25
N ALA A 60 -4.84 -4.52 -2.82
CA ALA A 60 -4.00 -5.44 -2.06
C ALA A 60 -2.97 -4.71 -1.19
N ILE A 61 -2.31 -3.67 -1.72
CA ILE A 61 -1.37 -2.82 -0.97
C ILE A 61 -2.06 -2.18 0.24
N ARG A 62 -3.29 -1.70 0.05
CA ARG A 62 -4.07 -1.06 1.10
C ARG A 62 -4.53 -2.04 2.17
N GLU A 63 -4.97 -3.23 1.78
CA GLU A 63 -5.37 -4.30 2.70
C GLU A 63 -4.18 -4.75 3.57
N MET A 64 -3.03 -5.03 2.95
CA MET A 64 -1.82 -5.40 3.69
C MET A 64 -1.35 -4.30 4.65
N ALA A 65 -1.37 -3.04 4.21
CA ALA A 65 -1.03 -1.91 5.05
C ALA A 65 -1.98 -1.78 6.24
N ARG A 66 -3.28 -2.02 6.04
CA ARG A 66 -4.28 -2.00 7.10
C ARG A 66 -4.00 -3.06 8.16
N ASP A 67 -3.83 -4.31 7.73
CA ASP A 67 -3.60 -5.43 8.66
C ASP A 67 -2.35 -5.20 9.50
N ALA A 68 -1.29 -4.68 8.89
CA ALA A 68 -0.07 -4.29 9.56
C ALA A 68 -0.28 -3.18 10.60
N ILE A 69 -1.06 -2.14 10.28
CA ILE A 69 -1.40 -1.05 11.20
C ILE A 69 -2.24 -1.56 12.37
N ASP A 70 -3.19 -2.46 12.09
CA ASP A 70 -4.10 -3.01 13.10
C ASP A 70 -3.31 -3.82 14.14
N ILE A 71 -2.33 -4.64 13.73
CA ILE A 71 -1.44 -5.38 14.64
C ILE A 71 -0.72 -4.44 15.64
N VAL A 72 -0.17 -3.33 15.15
CA VAL A 72 0.57 -2.39 16.01
C VAL A 72 -0.39 -1.59 16.89
N THR A 73 -1.57 -1.26 16.36
CA THR A 73 -2.61 -0.54 17.11
C THR A 73 -3.11 -1.38 18.28
N GLU A 74 -3.43 -2.65 18.06
CA GLU A 74 -3.85 -3.56 19.14
C GLU A 74 -2.77 -3.71 20.23
N ALA A 75 -1.51 -3.83 19.84
CA ALA A 75 -0.39 -3.91 20.78
C ALA A 75 -0.20 -2.61 21.57
N LEU A 76 -0.36 -1.45 20.92
CA LEU A 76 -0.28 -0.15 21.57
C LEU A 76 -1.40 0.04 22.59
N GLU A 77 -2.63 -0.33 22.23
CA GLU A 77 -3.77 -0.25 23.14
C GLU A 77 -3.60 -1.18 24.35
N ALA A 78 -3.02 -2.38 24.17
CA ALA A 78 -2.69 -3.26 25.28
C ALA A 78 -1.70 -2.61 26.24
N ALA A 79 -0.59 -2.08 25.73
CA ALA A 79 0.40 -1.37 26.53
C ALA A 79 -0.19 -0.15 27.25
N HIS A 80 -1.06 0.61 26.59
CA HIS A 80 -1.73 1.76 27.20
C HIS A 80 -2.71 1.36 28.31
N ARG A 81 -3.50 0.30 28.10
CA ARG A 81 -4.41 -0.23 29.14
C ARG A 81 -3.64 -0.65 30.39
N ASP A 82 -2.53 -1.35 30.22
CA ASP A 82 -1.72 -1.82 31.35
C ASP A 82 -1.01 -0.67 32.07
N HIS A 83 -0.55 0.34 31.33
CA HIS A 83 -0.09 1.59 31.92
C HIS A 83 -1.18 2.28 32.74
N GLY A 84 -2.40 2.41 32.20
CA GLY A 84 -3.53 3.00 32.90
C GLY A 84 -3.87 2.25 34.19
N ARG A 85 -3.76 0.91 34.17
CA ARG A 85 -3.94 0.08 35.36
C ARG A 85 -2.84 0.29 36.41
N ALA A 86 -1.57 0.28 36.01
CA ALA A 86 -0.45 0.53 36.94
C ALA A 86 -0.57 1.93 37.58
N LYS A 87 -0.91 2.92 36.75
CA LYS A 87 -1.16 4.31 37.16
C LYS A 87 -2.29 4.42 38.18
N ALA A 88 -3.44 3.78 37.90
CA ALA A 88 -4.58 3.80 38.82
C ALA A 88 -4.23 3.19 40.18
N LEU A 89 -3.56 2.04 40.21
CA LEU A 89 -3.11 1.40 41.45
C LEU A 89 -2.15 2.28 42.25
N ALA A 90 -1.24 2.98 41.57
CA ALA A 90 -0.33 3.92 42.22
C ALA A 90 -1.07 5.11 42.84
N TYR A 91 -2.06 5.69 42.14
CA TYR A 91 -2.86 6.80 42.66
C TYR A 91 -3.77 6.40 43.82
N GLU A 92 -4.32 5.18 43.80
CA GLU A 92 -5.16 4.65 44.87
C GLU A 92 -4.37 4.27 46.13
N GLY A 93 -3.04 4.35 46.09
CA GLY A 93 -2.17 3.96 47.20
C GLY A 93 -2.21 2.46 47.47
N ALA A 94 -2.35 1.65 46.41
CA ALA A 94 -2.34 0.19 46.53
C ALA A 94 -1.01 -0.31 47.14
N GLU A 95 -1.06 -1.53 47.68
CA GLU A 95 0.13 -2.22 48.16
C GLU A 95 1.20 -2.31 47.07
N ALA A 96 2.47 -2.07 47.44
CA ALA A 96 3.59 -2.06 46.51
C ALA A 96 3.66 -3.32 45.63
N SER A 97 3.40 -4.50 46.21
CA SER A 97 3.37 -5.78 45.50
C SER A 97 2.35 -5.82 44.35
N LYS A 98 1.21 -5.13 44.48
CA LYS A 98 0.19 -5.06 43.41
C LYS A 98 0.61 -4.11 42.29
N ILE A 99 1.30 -3.04 42.63
CA ILE A 99 1.85 -2.08 41.67
C ILE A 99 2.97 -2.76 40.88
N ASP A 100 3.87 -3.49 41.55
CA ASP A 100 4.98 -4.20 40.92
C ASP A 100 4.46 -5.26 39.92
N VAL A 101 3.46 -6.06 40.30
CA VAL A 101 2.82 -7.02 39.38
C VAL A 101 2.20 -6.32 38.17
N ALA A 102 1.56 -5.16 38.36
CA ALA A 102 1.01 -4.40 37.24
C ALA A 102 2.11 -3.82 36.34
N ALA A 103 3.23 -3.39 36.91
CA ALA A 103 4.40 -2.91 36.18
C ALA A 103 5.06 -4.02 35.35
N ASP A 104 5.13 -5.25 35.88
CA ASP A 104 5.63 -6.41 35.14
C ASP A 104 4.73 -6.76 33.94
N ILE A 105 3.41 -6.73 34.12
CA ILE A 105 2.45 -6.94 33.04
C ILE A 105 2.60 -5.83 31.99
N MET A 106 2.69 -4.58 32.42
CA MET A 106 2.93 -3.43 31.55
C MET A 106 4.23 -3.61 30.75
N ALA A 107 5.34 -4.01 31.39
CA ALA A 107 6.61 -4.27 30.70
C ALA A 107 6.47 -5.36 29.64
N ALA A 108 5.72 -6.44 29.93
CA ALA A 108 5.44 -7.49 28.96
C ALA A 108 4.65 -6.94 27.74
N SER A 109 3.66 -6.07 27.97
CA SER A 109 2.90 -5.44 26.88
C SER A 109 3.75 -4.48 26.03
N PHE A 110 4.69 -3.72 26.63
CA PHE A 110 5.64 -2.91 25.87
C PHE A 110 6.63 -3.74 25.05
N ARG A 111 7.10 -4.89 25.56
CA ARG A 111 7.87 -5.86 24.76
C ARG A 111 7.04 -6.44 23.61
N GLY A 112 5.75 -6.67 23.84
CA GLY A 112 4.79 -7.07 22.81
C GLY A 112 4.68 -6.02 21.70
N LEU A 113 4.55 -4.75 22.07
CA LEU A 113 4.55 -3.62 21.12
C LEU A 113 5.87 -3.51 20.34
N GLU A 114 7.01 -3.62 21.02
CA GLU A 114 8.32 -3.63 20.36
C GLU A 114 8.43 -4.75 19.31
N SER A 115 7.96 -5.94 19.68
CA SER A 115 7.98 -7.11 18.80
C SER A 115 7.03 -6.95 17.61
N ALA A 116 5.81 -6.46 17.86
CA ALA A 116 4.81 -6.18 16.83
C ALA A 116 5.33 -5.15 15.81
N ALA A 117 5.87 -4.03 16.28
CA ALA A 117 6.50 -3.03 15.42
C ALA A 117 7.66 -3.63 14.63
N GLY A 118 8.49 -4.48 15.26
CA GLY A 118 9.58 -5.18 14.58
C GLY A 118 9.14 -6.10 13.44
N ILE A 119 8.06 -6.88 13.66
CA ILE A 119 7.48 -7.75 12.63
C ILE A 119 6.92 -6.93 11.48
N VAL A 120 6.20 -5.85 11.79
CA VAL A 120 5.60 -5.01 10.75
C VAL A 120 6.67 -4.26 9.94
N ILE A 121 7.73 -3.75 10.57
CA ILE A 121 8.89 -3.19 9.85
C ILE A 121 9.43 -4.22 8.85
N TRP A 122 9.64 -5.46 9.29
CA TRP A 122 10.12 -6.51 8.40
C TRP A 122 9.16 -6.76 7.23
N GLN A 123 7.84 -6.79 7.47
CA GLN A 123 6.85 -6.92 6.39
C GLN A 123 6.91 -5.76 5.37
N PHE A 124 7.05 -4.53 5.84
CA PHE A 124 7.20 -3.36 4.97
C PHE A 124 8.50 -3.45 4.15
N ASP A 125 9.61 -3.85 4.77
CA ASP A 125 10.90 -4.02 4.10
C ASP A 125 10.85 -5.08 2.99
N GLU A 126 10.21 -6.24 3.24
CA GLU A 126 10.02 -7.29 2.22
C GLU A 126 9.19 -6.80 1.02
N LEU A 127 8.24 -5.88 1.27
CA LEU A 127 7.33 -5.35 0.25
C LEU A 127 7.79 -4.02 -0.35
N LYS A 128 8.96 -3.52 0.04
CA LYS A 128 9.48 -2.21 -0.37
C LYS A 128 9.43 -2.00 -1.88
N VAL A 129 9.82 -3.01 -2.66
CA VAL A 129 9.80 -2.93 -4.14
C VAL A 129 8.37 -2.79 -4.67
N VAL A 130 7.40 -3.45 -4.05
CA VAL A 130 5.98 -3.36 -4.43
C VAL A 130 5.46 -1.95 -4.20
N TYR A 131 5.72 -1.36 -3.03
CA TYR A 131 5.34 0.03 -2.74
C TYR A 131 6.03 1.02 -3.67
N GLN A 132 7.32 0.83 -3.98
CA GLN A 132 8.08 1.73 -4.86
C GLN A 132 7.64 1.66 -6.32
N THR A 133 7.20 0.48 -6.79
CA THR A 133 6.72 0.31 -8.17
C THR A 133 5.25 0.72 -8.35
N ALA A 134 4.47 0.77 -7.27
CA ALA A 134 3.07 1.20 -7.31
C ALA A 134 2.89 2.72 -7.47
N GLY A 135 3.93 3.52 -7.23
CA GLY A 135 3.94 4.96 -7.47
C GLY A 135 4.45 5.79 -6.30
N ALA A 136 4.35 7.12 -6.42
CA ALA A 136 4.88 8.03 -5.41
C ALA A 136 4.14 7.92 -4.06
N THR A 137 2.80 7.87 -4.07
CA THR A 137 2.01 7.83 -2.84
C THR A 137 2.27 6.57 -2.00
N PRO A 138 2.23 5.34 -2.56
CA PRO A 138 2.55 4.14 -1.79
C PRO A 138 4.01 4.10 -1.32
N ALA A 139 4.95 4.60 -2.12
CA ALA A 139 6.36 4.69 -1.72
C ALA A 139 6.55 5.63 -0.51
N ILE A 140 5.94 6.83 -0.55
CA ILE A 140 5.98 7.80 0.54
C ILE A 140 5.35 7.20 1.80
N PHE A 141 4.18 6.56 1.68
CA PHE A 141 3.54 5.85 2.79
C PHE A 141 4.47 4.80 3.40
N HIS A 142 5.10 3.94 2.60
CA HIS A 142 6.06 2.95 3.08
C HIS A 142 7.20 3.59 3.89
N PHE A 143 7.83 4.66 3.37
CA PHE A 143 8.94 5.31 4.05
C PHE A 143 8.52 5.93 5.39
N HIS A 144 7.40 6.66 5.42
CA HIS A 144 6.92 7.28 6.65
C HIS A 144 6.49 6.24 7.68
N THR A 145 5.72 5.23 7.26
CA THR A 145 5.25 4.18 8.16
C THR A 145 6.44 3.41 8.76
N SER A 146 7.43 3.05 7.95
CA SER A 146 8.63 2.36 8.44
C SER A 146 9.41 3.17 9.47
N ALA A 147 9.54 4.48 9.24
CA ALA A 147 10.20 5.39 10.20
C ALA A 147 9.42 5.49 11.51
N SER A 148 8.12 5.76 11.45
CA SER A 148 7.26 5.84 12.64
C SER A 148 7.22 4.52 13.43
N LEU A 149 7.25 3.38 12.75
CA LEU A 149 7.33 2.07 13.40
C LEU A 149 8.69 1.86 14.09
N ALA A 150 9.79 2.32 13.49
CA ALA A 150 11.10 2.28 14.12
C ALA A 150 11.13 3.13 15.40
N ASP A 151 10.50 4.31 15.38
CA ASP A 151 10.36 5.17 16.55
C ASP A 151 9.49 4.51 17.63
N ILE A 152 8.35 3.91 17.27
CA ILE A 152 7.50 3.12 18.19
C ILE A 152 8.32 2.02 18.84
N LYS A 153 9.08 1.24 18.05
CA LYS A 153 9.93 0.16 18.54
C LYS A 153 10.98 0.68 19.53
N GLN A 154 11.68 1.76 19.18
CA GLN A 154 12.71 2.35 20.02
C GLN A 154 12.14 2.86 21.35
N VAL A 155 10.99 3.54 21.30
CA VAL A 155 10.32 4.08 22.49
C VAL A 155 9.77 2.97 23.37
N ALA A 156 9.14 1.94 22.80
CA ALA A 156 8.66 0.78 23.55
C ALA A 156 9.80 0.03 24.27
N ASN A 157 10.94 -0.14 23.60
CA ASN A 157 12.14 -0.70 24.21
C ASN A 157 12.66 0.18 25.36
N ARG A 158 12.70 1.50 25.16
CA ARG A 158 13.09 2.46 26.22
C ARG A 158 12.20 2.32 27.45
N VAL A 159 10.88 2.28 27.28
CA VAL A 159 9.94 2.09 28.40
C VAL A 159 10.19 0.77 29.12
N THR A 160 10.39 -0.32 28.37
CA THR A 160 10.71 -1.63 28.93
C THR A 160 11.98 -1.56 29.80
N ARG A 161 13.06 -0.95 29.30
CA ARG A 161 14.30 -0.78 30.09
C ARG A 161 14.10 0.09 31.32
N MET A 162 13.26 1.11 31.26
CA MET A 162 12.96 1.94 32.43
C MET A 162 12.27 1.10 33.52
N LEU A 163 11.28 0.28 33.15
CA LEU A 163 10.57 -0.62 34.06
C LEU A 163 11.48 -1.71 34.64
N GLU A 164 12.44 -2.23 33.86
CA GLU A 164 13.40 -3.23 34.34
C GLU A 164 14.40 -2.67 35.34
N ASN A 165 14.78 -1.40 35.20
CA ASN A 165 15.82 -0.79 36.01
C ASN A 165 15.27 -0.03 37.22
N HIS A 166 14.01 0.41 37.19
CA HIS A 166 13.43 1.32 38.17
C HIS A 166 12.04 0.87 38.59
N ASN A 167 11.72 0.98 39.89
CA ASN A 167 10.35 0.76 40.36
C ASN A 167 9.41 1.77 39.73
N TYR A 168 8.20 1.33 39.38
CA TYR A 168 7.18 2.15 38.72
C TYR A 168 6.93 3.49 39.41
N ALA A 169 6.91 3.50 40.75
CA ALA A 169 6.70 4.71 41.55
C ALA A 169 7.68 5.86 41.23
N TYR A 170 8.91 5.55 40.81
CA TYR A 170 9.93 6.54 40.46
C TYR A 170 9.75 7.11 39.05
N ILE A 171 9.26 6.29 38.11
CA ILE A 171 9.19 6.65 36.69
C ILE A 171 7.77 7.00 36.22
N GLN A 172 6.75 6.84 37.07
CA GLN A 172 5.33 7.04 36.71
C GLN A 172 5.05 8.38 36.02
N PHE A 173 5.72 9.47 36.42
CA PHE A 173 5.54 10.80 35.83
C PHE A 173 6.29 10.99 34.51
N GLU A 174 7.31 10.19 34.25
CA GLU A 174 8.07 10.20 33.00
C GLU A 174 7.40 9.37 31.91
N LEU A 175 6.58 8.38 32.28
CA LEU A 175 5.95 7.46 31.35
C LEU A 175 4.80 8.07 30.56
N GLU A 176 4.00 8.95 31.17
CA GLU A 176 2.86 9.58 30.50
C GLU A 176 3.23 10.31 29.19
N PRO A 177 4.20 11.26 29.17
CA PRO A 177 4.56 11.93 27.93
C PRO A 177 5.12 10.98 26.88
N ILE A 178 5.84 9.92 27.28
CA ILE A 178 6.38 8.90 26.38
C ILE A 178 5.24 8.09 25.73
N ILE A 179 4.19 7.79 26.47
CA ILE A 179 3.03 7.06 25.93
C ILE A 179 2.24 7.94 24.97
N GLN A 180 2.10 9.23 25.26
CA GLN A 180 1.49 10.19 24.32
C GLN A 180 2.31 10.30 23.02
N GLU A 181 3.63 10.23 23.10
CA GLU A 181 4.52 10.20 21.94
C GLU A 181 4.23 8.99 21.03
N LEU A 182 4.04 7.79 21.61
CA LEU A 182 3.66 6.58 20.87
C LEU A 182 2.33 6.75 20.10
N TYR A 183 1.34 7.39 20.71
CA TYR A 183 0.09 7.73 20.03
C TYR A 183 0.29 8.76 18.91
N GLY A 184 1.24 9.69 19.06
CA GLY A 184 1.62 10.61 17.99
C GLY A 184 2.15 9.87 16.75
N PHE A 185 3.00 8.87 16.94
CA PHE A 185 3.50 8.05 15.83
C PHE A 185 2.39 7.21 15.19
N GLN A 186 1.53 6.57 15.99
CA GLN A 186 0.40 5.79 15.48
C GLN A 186 -0.60 6.66 14.70
N ALA A 187 -0.88 7.87 15.19
CA ALA A 187 -1.75 8.83 14.51
C ALA A 187 -1.14 9.28 13.18
N SER A 188 0.18 9.51 13.13
CA SER A 188 0.89 9.84 11.89
C SER A 188 0.79 8.72 10.84
N ILE A 189 0.96 7.46 11.25
CA ILE A 189 0.79 6.29 10.36
C ILE A 189 -0.65 6.24 9.82
N THR A 190 -1.63 6.37 10.71
CA THR A 190 -3.06 6.33 10.37
C THR A 190 -3.44 7.46 9.41
N GLU A 191 -2.89 8.66 9.57
CA GLU A 191 -3.17 9.78 8.69
C GLU A 191 -2.59 9.58 7.30
N HIS A 192 -1.35 9.08 7.19
CA HIS A 192 -0.77 8.73 5.90
C HIS A 192 -1.51 7.57 5.22
N PHE A 193 -2.03 6.62 5.99
CA PHE A 193 -2.83 5.51 5.45
C PHE A 193 -4.13 6.00 4.78
N LYS A 194 -4.74 7.09 5.24
CA LYS A 194 -5.94 7.66 4.58
C LYS A 194 -5.65 8.24 3.20
N GLN A 195 -4.39 8.57 2.93
CA GLN A 195 -3.94 9.13 1.67
C GLN A 195 -3.57 8.04 0.64
N LEU A 196 -3.54 6.78 1.09
CA LEU A 196 -3.32 5.58 0.30
C LEU A 196 -4.63 5.10 -0.36
#